data_AF-A0A3C1H4E5-F1
#
_entry.id   AF-A0A3C1H4E5-F1
#
_cell.length_a   1.000
_cell.length_b   1.000
_cell.length_c   1.000
_cell.angle_alpha   90.00
_cell.angle_beta   90.00
_cell.angle_gamma   90.00
#
_symmetry.space_group_name_H-M   'P 1'
#
loop_
_entity.id
_entity.type
_entity.pdbx_description
1 polymer ?
#
loop_
_entity_poly.entity_id
_entity_poly.type
_entity_poly.pdbx_seq_one_letter_code
_entity_poly.pdbx_strand_id
1 'polypeptide(L)'
;MNFYPEFEVVRNDSRCIRCRVCERQCANEVHWYDEDGKVMLSDESKCVNCQRCVTLCPTRALKIVKSDCRLRENANYSDQTIKEIYRQAETGGLLLSSMGNPNPLPVYWDKILINASQVTNPPIDPLREPMETRVFLGKKPERITRNPDGTLDTRLAPQLTLSMPVMFSAMSYGSISYNAHASLARAAEALGICYNTGEGGLHEDFYRYGKNTIVQVASGRFGVHKDYLEAGAAIEIKMGQGAKPGIG
;
A
#
# COMPACT_ATOMS: atom_id res chain seq x y z
N MET A 1 3.35 7.57 -9.73
CA MET A 1 2.59 6.70 -10.65
C MET A 1 1.49 7.56 -11.23
N ASN A 2 1.48 7.80 -12.54
CA ASN A 2 0.48 8.68 -13.13
C ASN A 2 -0.82 7.90 -13.35
N PHE A 3 -1.76 8.03 -12.42
CA PHE A 3 -3.11 7.49 -12.62
C PHE A 3 -3.76 8.16 -13.82
N TYR A 4 -4.62 7.42 -14.51
CA TYR A 4 -5.49 8.00 -15.52
C TYR A 4 -6.31 9.15 -14.88
N PRO A 5 -6.50 10.28 -15.55
CA PRO A 5 -7.25 11.42 -15.02
C PRO A 5 -8.64 10.99 -14.50
N GLU A 6 -9.06 11.54 -13.36
CA GLU A 6 -10.37 11.18 -12.80
C GLU A 6 -11.53 11.66 -13.69
N PHE A 7 -11.33 12.75 -14.41
CA PHE A 7 -12.32 13.39 -15.25
C PHE A 7 -11.81 13.56 -16.66
N GLU A 8 -12.69 13.35 -17.63
CA GLU A 8 -12.44 13.57 -19.05
C GLU A 8 -13.20 14.80 -19.53
N VAL A 9 -12.55 15.58 -20.38
CA VAL A 9 -13.15 16.74 -21.03
C VAL A 9 -13.63 16.33 -22.41
N VAL A 10 -14.93 16.10 -22.54
CA VAL A 10 -15.55 15.81 -23.83
C VAL A 10 -15.95 17.13 -24.49
N ARG A 11 -15.23 17.51 -25.55
CA ARG A 11 -15.56 18.65 -26.40
C ARG A 11 -16.22 18.18 -27.69
N ASN A 12 -17.39 18.72 -27.97
CA ASN A 12 -18.04 18.54 -29.26
C ASN A 12 -17.58 19.65 -30.22
N ASP A 13 -16.69 19.31 -31.15
CA ASP A 13 -16.11 20.28 -32.08
C ASP A 13 -17.12 20.86 -33.08
N SER A 14 -18.18 20.14 -33.44
CA SER A 14 -19.21 20.68 -34.34
C SER A 14 -20.04 21.78 -33.67
N ARG A 15 -20.06 21.83 -32.33
CA ARG A 15 -20.71 22.88 -31.54
C ARG A 15 -19.72 23.94 -31.05
N CYS A 16 -18.43 23.66 -31.06
CA CYS A 16 -17.44 24.55 -30.46
C CYS A 16 -17.09 25.69 -31.43
N ILE A 17 -17.53 26.90 -31.10
CA ILE A 17 -17.19 28.12 -31.86
C ILE A 17 -15.80 28.70 -31.50
N ARG A 18 -14.98 27.96 -30.73
CA ARG A 18 -13.60 28.34 -30.38
C ARG A 18 -13.47 29.74 -29.77
N CYS A 19 -14.48 30.17 -29.00
CA CYS A 19 -14.53 31.50 -28.35
C CYS A 19 -13.51 31.72 -27.21
N ARG A 20 -12.72 30.70 -26.87
CA ARG A 20 -11.69 30.70 -25.82
C ARG A 20 -12.19 31.06 -24.41
N VAL A 21 -13.50 31.06 -24.16
CA VAL A 21 -14.06 31.30 -22.81
C VAL A 21 -13.62 30.22 -21.82
N CYS A 22 -13.59 28.96 -22.25
CA CYS A 22 -13.15 27.85 -21.39
C CYS A 22 -11.68 27.96 -20.95
N GLU A 23 -10.79 28.45 -21.82
CA GLU A 23 -9.39 28.76 -21.48
C GLU A 23 -9.32 29.91 -20.47
N ARG A 24 -9.96 31.06 -20.75
CA ARG A 24 -9.93 32.24 -19.86
C ARG A 24 -10.58 32.05 -18.49
N GLN A 25 -11.43 31.04 -18.32
CA GLN A 25 -12.21 30.82 -17.09
C GLN A 25 -11.76 29.58 -16.31
N CYS A 26 -10.83 28.79 -16.84
CA CYS A 26 -10.33 27.62 -16.14
C CYS A 26 -9.16 28.01 -15.23
N ALA A 27 -9.39 28.04 -13.91
CA ALA A 27 -8.35 28.34 -12.93
C ALA A 27 -7.21 27.30 -12.92
N ASN A 28 -7.48 26.07 -13.35
CA ASN A 28 -6.48 25.00 -13.42
C ASN A 28 -5.81 24.88 -14.79
N GLU A 29 -6.06 25.82 -15.70
CA GLU A 29 -5.42 25.86 -17.02
C GLU A 29 -5.56 24.53 -17.81
N VAL A 30 -6.74 23.92 -17.70
CA VAL A 30 -7.07 22.66 -18.40
C VAL A 30 -7.12 22.86 -19.90
N HIS A 31 -7.60 24.00 -20.39
CA HIS A 31 -7.84 24.23 -21.82
C HIS A 31 -6.85 25.25 -22.37
N TRP A 32 -6.36 25.01 -23.58
CA TRP A 32 -5.58 26.00 -24.35
C TRP A 32 -6.02 26.00 -25.82
N TYR A 33 -5.82 27.12 -26.49
CA TYR A 33 -6.03 27.23 -27.92
C TYR A 33 -4.74 26.91 -28.69
N ASP A 34 -4.83 25.96 -29.61
CA ASP A 34 -3.76 25.65 -30.55
C ASP A 34 -3.93 26.49 -31.82
N GLU A 35 -2.95 27.35 -32.13
CA GLU A 35 -3.02 28.27 -33.27
C GLU A 35 -2.84 27.56 -34.61
N ASP A 36 -2.02 26.51 -34.64
CA ASP A 36 -1.68 25.77 -35.86
C ASP A 36 -2.85 24.91 -36.34
N GLY A 37 -3.44 24.12 -35.44
CA GLY A 37 -4.65 23.34 -35.72
C GLY A 37 -5.94 24.17 -35.68
N LYS A 38 -5.87 25.41 -35.19
CA LYS A 38 -7.03 26.27 -34.88
C LYS A 38 -8.05 25.58 -33.97
N VAL A 39 -7.63 24.70 -33.07
CA VAL A 39 -8.53 23.88 -32.22
C VAL A 39 -8.37 24.22 -30.75
N MET A 40 -9.39 23.89 -29.95
CA MET A 40 -9.31 23.98 -28.50
C MET A 40 -8.90 22.61 -27.94
N LEU A 41 -7.72 22.54 -27.32
CA LEU A 41 -7.21 21.33 -26.68
C LEU A 41 -7.47 21.36 -25.17
N SER A 42 -7.34 20.20 -24.52
CA SER A 42 -7.52 20.05 -23.08
C SER A 42 -6.50 19.07 -22.51
N ASP A 43 -6.08 19.31 -21.27
CA ASP A 43 -5.24 18.43 -20.46
C ASP A 43 -6.08 17.98 -19.27
N GLU A 44 -6.68 16.80 -19.41
CA GLU A 44 -7.60 16.22 -18.44
C GLU A 44 -6.96 16.00 -17.06
N SER A 45 -5.63 15.87 -16.99
CA SER A 45 -4.91 15.60 -15.73
C SER A 45 -5.05 16.73 -14.71
N LYS A 46 -5.37 17.95 -15.17
CA LYS A 46 -5.57 19.14 -14.33
C LYS A 46 -7.04 19.40 -13.97
N CYS A 47 -7.97 18.61 -14.52
CA CYS A 47 -9.40 18.82 -14.33
C CYS A 47 -9.83 18.38 -12.92
N VAL A 48 -10.50 19.28 -12.18
CA VAL A 48 -11.08 18.99 -10.86
C VAL A 48 -12.62 18.99 -10.88
N ASN A 49 -13.21 18.94 -12.07
CA ASN A 49 -14.66 18.92 -12.26
C ASN A 49 -15.44 20.07 -11.57
N CYS A 50 -14.88 21.28 -11.54
CA CYS A 50 -15.56 22.46 -10.97
C CYS A 50 -16.74 22.98 -11.84
N GLN A 51 -17.00 22.35 -13.01
CA GLN A 51 -18.06 22.67 -13.97
C GLN A 51 -18.05 24.10 -14.55
N ARG A 52 -17.07 24.94 -14.21
CA ARG A 52 -16.98 26.34 -14.66
C ARG A 52 -16.97 26.48 -16.19
N CYS A 53 -16.15 25.70 -16.88
CA CYS A 53 -16.03 25.74 -18.34
C CYS A 53 -17.27 25.19 -19.07
N VAL A 54 -17.99 24.24 -18.46
CA VAL A 54 -19.24 23.68 -18.98
C VAL A 54 -20.34 24.73 -18.89
N THR A 55 -20.51 25.34 -17.71
CA THR A 55 -21.55 26.34 -17.45
C THR A 55 -21.38 27.60 -18.30
N LEU A 56 -20.16 28.08 -18.51
CA LEU A 56 -19.89 29.30 -19.27
C LEU A 56 -19.75 29.09 -20.78
N CYS A 57 -19.88 27.85 -21.28
CA CYS A 57 -19.80 27.59 -22.71
C CYS A 57 -21.09 28.07 -23.41
N PRO A 58 -21.04 29.11 -24.27
CA PRO A 58 -22.25 29.70 -24.86
C PRO A 58 -23.01 28.72 -25.77
N THR A 59 -22.30 27.79 -26.41
CA THR A 59 -22.89 26.79 -27.30
C THR A 59 -23.10 25.44 -26.62
N ARG A 60 -22.79 25.31 -25.32
CA ARG A 60 -22.80 24.06 -24.55
C ARG A 60 -22.06 22.92 -25.28
N ALA A 61 -20.88 23.23 -25.81
CA ALA A 61 -20.03 22.29 -26.53
C ALA A 61 -19.16 21.40 -25.61
N LEU A 62 -19.16 21.65 -24.30
CA LEU A 62 -18.33 20.96 -23.33
C LEU A 62 -19.17 20.11 -22.38
N LYS A 63 -18.64 18.94 -22.04
CA LYS A 63 -19.11 18.07 -20.96
C LYS A 63 -17.89 17.55 -20.20
N ILE A 64 -17.94 17.61 -18.88
CA ILE A 64 -16.97 16.89 -18.04
C ILE A 64 -17.64 15.58 -17.62
N VAL A 65 -16.99 14.45 -17.89
CA VAL A 65 -17.46 13.12 -17.49
C VAL A 65 -16.44 12.48 -16.56
N LYS A 66 -16.88 11.60 -15.67
CA LYS A 66 -15.96 10.78 -14.88
C LYS A 66 -15.38 9.71 -15.78
N SER A 67 -14.06 9.53 -15.75
CA SER A 67 -13.40 8.50 -16.56
C SER A 67 -13.89 7.10 -16.19
N ASP A 68 -13.96 6.25 -17.20
CA ASP A 68 -14.25 4.81 -17.10
C ASP A 68 -12.98 3.96 -17.00
N CYS A 69 -11.80 4.53 -17.27
CA CYS A 69 -10.49 3.89 -17.10
C CYS A 69 -10.10 3.83 -15.61
N ARG A 70 -10.75 2.92 -14.88
CA ARG A 70 -10.59 2.75 -13.43
C ARG A 70 -9.80 1.50 -13.07
N LEU A 71 -9.25 1.51 -11.86
CA LEU A 71 -8.66 0.31 -11.28
C LEU A 71 -9.75 -0.72 -10.98
N ARG A 72 -9.38 -2.00 -11.00
CA ARG A 72 -10.32 -3.09 -10.71
C ARG A 72 -10.78 -3.01 -9.26
N GLU A 73 -12.03 -2.63 -9.07
CA GLU A 73 -12.66 -2.53 -7.76
C GLU A 73 -13.11 -3.89 -7.22
N ASN A 74 -13.27 -3.98 -5.90
CA ASN A 74 -13.98 -5.06 -5.24
C ASN A 74 -14.66 -4.54 -3.96
N ALA A 75 -15.36 -5.41 -3.23
CA ALA A 75 -16.12 -5.03 -2.04
C ALA A 75 -15.28 -4.36 -0.92
N ASN A 76 -13.97 -4.60 -0.88
CA ASN A 76 -13.06 -4.04 0.13
C ASN A 76 -12.18 -2.90 -0.40
N TYR A 77 -11.97 -2.84 -1.72
CA TYR A 77 -11.05 -1.90 -2.35
C TYR A 77 -11.76 -1.15 -3.48
N SER A 78 -12.18 0.07 -3.19
CA SER A 78 -12.69 1.02 -4.19
C SER A 78 -11.54 1.65 -4.99
N ASP A 79 -11.83 2.19 -6.17
CA ASP A 79 -10.84 2.91 -6.98
C ASP A 79 -10.19 4.06 -6.20
N GLN A 80 -10.99 4.78 -5.39
CA GLN A 80 -10.49 5.84 -4.51
C GLN A 80 -9.51 5.30 -3.47
N THR A 81 -9.88 4.24 -2.73
CA THR A 81 -9.02 3.62 -1.70
C THR A 81 -7.69 3.17 -2.29
N ILE A 82 -7.73 2.54 -3.48
CA ILE A 82 -6.52 2.06 -4.14
C ILE A 82 -5.62 3.24 -4.54
N LYS A 83 -6.19 4.30 -5.14
CA LYS A 83 -5.45 5.52 -5.48
C LYS A 83 -4.83 6.20 -4.26
N GLU A 84 -5.54 6.23 -3.15
CA GLU A 84 -5.06 6.78 -1.88
C GLU A 84 -3.86 5.97 -1.33
N ILE A 85 -3.92 4.63 -1.37
CA ILE A 85 -2.81 3.76 -0.97
C ILE A 85 -1.57 4.05 -1.82
N TYR A 86 -1.72 4.15 -3.14
CA TYR A 86 -0.59 4.45 -4.01
C TYR A 86 -0.01 5.85 -3.77
N ARG A 87 -0.86 6.87 -3.55
CA ARG A 87 -0.37 8.20 -3.21
C ARG A 87 0.43 8.20 -1.90
N GLN A 88 -0.03 7.49 -0.87
CA GLN A 88 0.71 7.34 0.38
C GLN A 88 2.04 6.61 0.18
N ALA A 89 2.06 5.58 -0.66
CA ALA A 89 3.29 4.86 -1.00
C ALA A 89 4.30 5.75 -1.74
N GLU A 90 3.84 6.68 -2.57
CA GLU A 90 4.69 7.62 -3.31
C GLU A 90 5.23 8.76 -2.44
N THR A 91 4.39 9.33 -1.57
CA THR A 91 4.78 10.47 -0.73
C THR A 91 5.44 10.05 0.58
N GLY A 92 5.22 8.82 1.03
CA GLY A 92 5.60 8.34 2.36
C GLY A 92 4.81 9.00 3.50
N GLY A 93 3.74 9.75 3.18
CA GLY A 93 2.95 10.51 4.15
C GLY A 93 1.48 10.13 4.13
N LEU A 94 0.82 10.28 5.28
CA LEU A 94 -0.63 10.13 5.39
C LEU A 94 -1.35 11.22 4.59
N LEU A 95 -2.40 10.83 3.87
CA LEU A 95 -3.26 11.77 3.18
C LEU A 95 -4.14 12.48 4.20
N LEU A 96 -4.14 13.82 4.15
CA LEU A 96 -4.97 14.65 4.99
C LEU A 96 -6.20 15.10 4.20
N SER A 97 -7.38 14.89 4.77
CA SER A 97 -8.65 15.40 4.27
C SER A 97 -9.24 16.36 5.31
N SER A 98 -10.03 17.32 4.85
CA SER A 98 -10.92 18.10 5.69
C SER A 98 -12.32 17.48 5.71
N MET A 99 -13.17 17.94 6.62
CA MET A 99 -14.55 17.48 6.85
C MET A 99 -14.64 16.09 7.53
N GLY A 100 -15.85 15.73 7.97
CA GLY A 100 -16.14 14.39 8.47
C GLY A 100 -16.09 13.35 7.35
N ASN A 101 -16.15 12.06 7.70
CA ASN A 101 -16.20 10.97 6.71
C ASN A 101 -17.62 10.86 6.11
N PRO A 102 -17.84 11.21 4.83
CA PRO A 102 -19.16 11.13 4.20
C PRO A 102 -19.47 9.73 3.68
N ASN A 103 -18.50 8.81 3.72
CA ASN A 103 -18.68 7.47 3.18
C ASN A 103 -19.66 6.68 4.04
N PRO A 104 -20.61 5.95 3.43
CA PRO A 104 -21.39 4.98 4.17
C PRO A 104 -20.40 3.94 4.73
N LEU A 105 -20.49 3.61 6.02
CA LEU A 105 -19.68 2.52 6.58
C LEU A 105 -20.13 1.23 5.89
N PRO A 106 -19.29 0.64 5.02
CA PRO A 106 -18.87 -0.72 5.37
C PRO A 106 -17.47 -1.13 4.85
N VAL A 107 -16.62 -1.54 5.79
CA VAL A 107 -15.81 -2.76 5.74
C VAL A 107 -15.75 -3.37 7.16
N TYR A 108 -15.29 -4.62 7.30
CA TYR A 108 -15.20 -5.29 8.61
C TYR A 108 -14.43 -4.45 9.64
N TRP A 109 -13.35 -3.80 9.23
CA TRP A 109 -12.49 -2.99 10.08
C TRP A 109 -13.12 -1.67 10.53
N ASP A 110 -14.04 -1.10 9.75
CA ASP A 110 -14.76 0.14 10.10
C ASP A 110 -15.70 -0.04 11.30
N LYS A 111 -15.90 -1.29 11.75
CA LYS A 111 -16.63 -1.62 12.98
C LYS A 111 -15.77 -1.50 14.23
N ILE A 112 -14.46 -1.27 14.09
CA ILE A 112 -13.55 -1.08 15.21
C ILE A 112 -13.44 0.41 15.52
N LEU A 113 -13.88 0.81 16.70
CA LEU A 113 -13.63 2.14 17.25
C LEU A 113 -12.35 2.09 18.10
N ILE A 114 -11.33 2.84 17.70
CA ILE A 114 -10.13 3.02 18.53
C ILE A 114 -10.45 4.06 19.60
N ASN A 115 -10.44 3.65 20.86
CA ASN A 115 -10.71 4.56 21.97
C ASN A 115 -9.51 5.47 22.21
N ALA A 116 -9.71 6.78 22.08
CA ALA A 116 -8.69 7.76 22.40
C ALA A 116 -8.60 7.96 23.91
N SER A 117 -7.38 8.15 24.40
CA SER A 117 -7.14 8.57 25.78
C SER A 117 -7.63 10.02 25.97
N GLN A 118 -8.42 10.25 27.01
CA GLN A 118 -9.07 11.55 27.26
C GLN A 118 -9.13 11.84 28.76
N VAL A 119 -8.92 13.10 29.13
CA VAL A 119 -9.04 13.66 30.50
C VAL A 119 -8.12 13.04 31.54
N THR A 120 -8.30 11.77 31.87
CA THR A 120 -7.57 11.05 32.92
C THR A 120 -6.16 10.68 32.50
N ASN A 121 -5.96 10.36 31.22
CA ASN A 121 -4.66 10.10 30.64
C ASN A 121 -4.47 10.95 29.36
N PRO A 122 -3.44 11.82 29.31
CA PRO A 122 -3.17 12.63 28.12
C PRO A 122 -2.63 11.74 26.98
N PRO A 123 -2.96 12.05 25.71
CA PRO A 123 -2.33 11.41 24.57
C PRO A 123 -0.86 11.83 24.46
N ILE A 124 -0.04 10.93 23.92
CA ILE A 124 1.38 11.17 23.60
C ILE A 124 1.46 11.83 22.23
N ASP A 125 2.35 12.80 22.04
CA ASP A 125 2.62 13.43 20.74
C ASP A 125 3.58 12.55 19.92
N PRO A 126 3.10 11.88 18.84
CA PRO A 126 3.92 10.94 18.08
C PRO A 126 5.04 11.62 17.27
N LEU A 127 5.01 12.95 17.10
CA LEU A 127 6.05 13.70 16.37
C LEU A 127 7.14 14.24 17.30
N ARG A 128 6.82 14.44 18.58
CA ARG A 128 7.73 15.04 19.57
C ARG A 128 8.26 14.03 20.57
N GLU A 129 7.53 12.95 20.81
CA GLU A 129 7.86 11.94 21.82
C GLU A 129 8.22 10.61 21.14
N PRO A 130 9.25 9.90 21.63
CA PRO A 130 9.66 8.64 21.04
C PRO A 130 8.62 7.54 21.28
N MET A 131 8.30 6.79 20.23
CA MET A 131 7.47 5.60 20.29
C MET A 131 8.26 4.38 19.81
N GLU A 132 8.13 3.26 20.52
CA GLU A 132 8.75 1.99 20.14
C GLU A 132 7.73 1.09 19.44
N THR A 133 8.07 0.63 18.23
CA THR A 133 7.21 -0.23 17.40
C THR A 133 7.74 -1.65 17.25
N ARG A 134 8.91 -1.95 17.82
CA ARG A 134 9.57 -3.24 17.66
C ARG A 134 8.74 -4.38 18.21
N VAL A 135 8.69 -5.46 17.44
CA VAL A 135 7.95 -6.67 17.76
C VAL A 135 8.91 -7.84 17.83
N PHE A 136 8.63 -8.74 18.78
CA PHE A 136 9.34 -10.00 18.91
C PHE A 136 8.38 -11.16 18.68
N LEU A 137 8.69 -12.01 17.70
CA LEU A 137 7.93 -13.21 17.37
C LEU A 137 8.67 -14.44 17.87
N GLY A 138 8.03 -15.21 18.75
CA GLY A 138 8.57 -16.45 19.28
C GLY A 138 7.91 -16.86 20.59
N LYS A 139 8.41 -17.94 21.19
CA LYS A 139 7.87 -18.47 22.45
C LYS A 139 8.15 -17.49 23.59
N LYS A 140 7.08 -17.06 24.27
CA LYS A 140 7.18 -16.26 25.50
C LYS A 140 7.24 -17.18 26.72
N PRO A 141 8.00 -16.84 27.77
CA PRO A 141 7.98 -17.60 29.02
C PRO A 141 6.61 -17.48 29.69
N GLU A 142 6.08 -18.61 30.17
CA GLU A 142 4.78 -18.65 30.85
C GLU A 142 4.89 -18.19 32.31
N ARG A 143 6.07 -18.35 32.93
CA ARG A 143 6.33 -18.01 34.33
C ARG A 143 7.70 -17.40 34.48
N ILE A 144 7.80 -16.48 35.44
CA ILE A 144 9.06 -15.90 35.87
C ILE A 144 9.76 -16.92 36.76
N THR A 145 11.01 -17.26 36.42
CA THR A 145 11.87 -18.14 37.22
C THR A 145 13.08 -17.37 37.72
N ARG A 146 13.63 -17.81 38.86
CA ARG A 146 14.82 -17.22 39.47
C ARG A 146 15.94 -18.23 39.52
N ASN A 147 17.15 -17.75 39.30
CA ASN A 147 18.37 -18.51 39.49
C ASN A 147 18.63 -18.75 41.00
N PRO A 148 19.52 -19.69 41.36
CA PRO A 148 19.85 -19.97 42.76
C PRO A 148 20.42 -18.78 43.55
N ASP A 149 20.97 -17.78 42.86
CA ASP A 149 21.49 -16.53 43.42
C ASP A 149 20.39 -15.46 43.66
N GLY A 150 19.12 -15.79 43.35
CA GLY A 150 17.98 -14.89 43.49
C GLY A 150 17.73 -13.96 42.30
N THR A 151 18.59 -13.96 41.28
CA THR A 151 18.42 -13.18 40.04
C THR A 151 17.33 -13.78 39.14
N LEU A 152 16.77 -12.97 38.25
CA LEU A 152 15.77 -13.45 37.28
C LEU A 152 16.45 -14.26 36.16
N ASP A 153 15.89 -15.41 35.80
CA ASP A 153 16.32 -16.12 34.60
C ASP A 153 15.84 -15.34 33.37
N THR A 154 16.79 -14.74 32.66
CA THR A 154 16.54 -13.89 31.48
C THR A 154 16.77 -14.64 30.17
N ARG A 155 17.00 -15.97 30.22
CA ARG A 155 17.16 -16.78 29.01
C ARG A 155 15.83 -16.89 28.28
N LEU A 156 15.78 -16.32 27.09
CA LEU A 156 14.63 -16.39 26.21
C LEU A 156 14.88 -17.40 25.10
N ALA A 157 13.79 -18.02 24.62
CA ALA A 157 13.85 -18.80 23.39
C ALA A 157 14.23 -17.88 22.21
N PRO A 158 14.79 -18.44 21.11
CA PRO A 158 15.04 -17.70 19.89
C PRO A 158 13.78 -16.96 19.43
N GLN A 159 13.93 -15.68 19.10
CA GLN A 159 12.86 -14.81 18.65
C GLN A 159 13.29 -14.08 17.39
N LEU A 160 12.35 -13.94 16.45
CA LEU A 160 12.51 -13.00 15.35
C LEU A 160 12.22 -11.60 15.87
N THR A 161 13.11 -10.67 15.55
CA THR A 161 12.95 -9.26 15.92
C THR A 161 12.61 -8.47 14.67
N LEU A 162 11.52 -7.72 14.72
CA LEU A 162 11.06 -6.80 13.68
C LEU A 162 11.10 -5.39 14.25
N SER A 163 11.60 -4.42 13.50
CA SER A 163 11.59 -3.00 13.88
C SER A 163 10.18 -2.42 14.03
N MET A 164 9.20 -3.02 13.35
CA MET A 164 7.80 -2.59 13.30
C MET A 164 6.86 -3.78 13.06
N PRO A 165 5.55 -3.66 13.33
CA PRO A 165 4.60 -4.78 13.23
C PRO A 165 4.17 -5.07 11.77
N VAL A 166 5.11 -5.02 10.83
CA VAL A 166 4.87 -5.26 9.40
C VAL A 166 5.93 -6.23 8.88
N MET A 167 5.50 -7.18 8.06
CA MET A 167 6.39 -8.10 7.35
C MET A 167 5.79 -8.43 5.98
N PHE A 168 6.63 -8.81 5.02
CA PHE A 168 6.15 -9.26 3.71
C PHE A 168 5.77 -10.73 3.77
N SER A 169 4.55 -11.03 3.33
CA SER A 169 4.01 -12.39 3.31
C SER A 169 4.68 -13.28 2.26
N ALA A 170 4.44 -14.58 2.39
CA ALA A 170 4.99 -15.62 1.54
C ALA A 170 4.50 -15.48 0.09
N MET A 171 5.42 -15.22 -0.85
CA MET A 171 5.15 -15.19 -2.29
C MET A 171 6.23 -15.99 -3.00
N SER A 172 5.85 -17.02 -3.76
CA SER A 172 6.82 -17.97 -4.31
C SER A 172 7.60 -17.39 -5.48
N TYR A 173 8.89 -17.75 -5.53
CA TYR A 173 9.70 -17.61 -6.74
C TYR A 173 9.06 -18.43 -7.86
N GLY A 174 8.73 -17.78 -8.97
CA GLY A 174 7.93 -18.37 -10.06
C GLY A 174 6.49 -17.83 -10.12
N SER A 175 5.89 -17.43 -9.00
CA SER A 175 4.66 -16.61 -9.00
C SER A 175 4.98 -15.13 -9.14
N ILE A 176 6.09 -14.71 -8.52
CA ILE A 176 6.66 -13.36 -8.69
C ILE A 176 8.04 -13.44 -9.33
N SER A 177 8.45 -12.34 -9.96
CA SER A 177 9.73 -12.26 -10.66
C SER A 177 10.92 -12.19 -9.70
N TYR A 178 12.11 -12.51 -10.22
CA TYR A 178 13.37 -12.31 -9.49
C TYR A 178 13.52 -10.89 -8.96
N ASN A 179 13.22 -9.88 -9.80
CA ASN A 179 13.34 -8.48 -9.41
C ASN A 179 12.36 -8.10 -8.28
N ALA A 180 11.16 -8.71 -8.24
CA ALA A 180 10.22 -8.52 -7.15
C ALA A 180 10.78 -9.09 -5.84
N HIS A 181 11.31 -10.32 -5.85
CA HIS A 181 11.99 -10.90 -4.68
C HIS A 181 13.17 -10.06 -4.21
N ALA A 182 14.04 -9.63 -5.13
CA ALA A 182 15.18 -8.78 -4.82
C ALA A 182 14.75 -7.47 -4.15
N SER A 183 13.65 -6.88 -4.61
CA SER A 183 13.08 -5.65 -4.03
C SER A 183 12.56 -5.88 -2.62
N LEU A 184 11.82 -6.98 -2.39
CA LEU A 184 11.30 -7.33 -1.06
C LEU A 184 12.42 -7.62 -0.07
N ALA A 185 13.45 -8.36 -0.47
CA ALA A 185 14.58 -8.70 0.38
C ALA A 185 15.38 -7.46 0.81
N ARG A 186 15.68 -6.56 -0.15
CA ARG A 186 16.33 -5.29 0.12
C ARG A 186 15.50 -4.38 1.03
N ALA A 187 14.18 -4.31 0.79
CA ALA A 187 13.28 -3.53 1.63
C ALA A 187 13.21 -4.10 3.05
N ALA A 188 13.15 -5.42 3.21
CA ALA A 188 13.10 -6.08 4.51
C ALA A 188 14.36 -5.80 5.33
N GLU A 189 15.55 -5.91 4.73
CA GLU A 189 16.82 -5.55 5.36
C GLU A 189 16.86 -4.07 5.76
N ALA A 190 16.56 -3.16 4.83
CA ALA A 190 16.62 -1.72 5.07
C ALA A 190 15.66 -1.27 6.18
N LEU A 191 14.49 -1.91 6.26
CA LEU A 191 13.47 -1.61 7.25
C LEU A 191 13.66 -2.37 8.56
N GLY A 192 14.52 -3.39 8.63
CA GLY A 192 14.65 -4.24 9.81
C GLY A 192 13.43 -5.12 10.08
N ILE A 193 12.74 -5.54 9.01
CA ILE A 193 11.60 -6.47 9.06
C ILE A 193 11.94 -7.78 8.34
N CYS A 194 11.05 -8.76 8.36
CA CYS A 194 11.22 -10.00 7.61
C CYS A 194 10.38 -10.03 6.33
N TYR A 195 10.85 -10.80 5.36
CA TYR A 195 10.07 -11.26 4.21
C TYR A 195 10.09 -12.79 4.15
N ASN A 196 9.10 -13.38 3.47
CA ASN A 196 8.99 -14.83 3.34
C ASN A 196 9.12 -15.27 1.87
N THR A 197 9.89 -16.34 1.64
CA THR A 197 10.24 -16.84 0.31
C THR A 197 9.09 -17.46 -0.47
N GLY A 198 8.02 -17.87 0.21
CA GLY A 198 7.02 -18.74 -0.39
C GLY A 198 7.57 -20.12 -0.74
N GLU A 199 6.73 -20.90 -1.43
CA GLU A 199 6.97 -22.33 -1.70
C GLU A 199 8.01 -22.61 -2.78
N GLY A 200 8.48 -21.58 -3.51
CA GLY A 200 9.28 -21.74 -4.73
C GLY A 200 10.78 -21.91 -4.50
N GLY A 201 11.21 -21.98 -3.23
CA GLY A 201 12.62 -21.95 -2.85
C GLY A 201 13.20 -20.53 -2.78
N LEU A 202 14.51 -20.44 -2.60
CA LEU A 202 15.26 -19.18 -2.49
C LEU A 202 16.47 -19.22 -3.42
N HIS A 203 16.59 -18.22 -4.28
CA HIS A 203 17.77 -18.04 -5.12
C HIS A 203 18.99 -17.65 -4.26
N GLU A 204 20.16 -18.21 -4.56
CA GLU A 204 21.39 -18.06 -3.74
C GLU A 204 21.83 -16.60 -3.55
N ASP A 205 21.64 -15.75 -4.56
CA ASP A 205 21.90 -14.29 -4.49
C ASP A 205 21.22 -13.59 -3.31
N PHE A 206 20.16 -14.20 -2.76
CA PHE A 206 19.40 -13.65 -1.63
C PHE A 206 19.83 -14.21 -0.27
N TYR A 207 20.76 -15.17 -0.21
CA TYR A 207 21.23 -15.75 1.05
C TYR A 207 21.90 -14.71 1.96
N ARG A 208 22.50 -13.68 1.35
CA ARG A 208 23.03 -12.52 2.09
C ARG A 208 21.99 -11.81 2.97
N TYR A 209 20.71 -11.89 2.63
CA TYR A 209 19.60 -11.29 3.38
C TYR A 209 19.04 -12.20 4.47
N GLY A 210 19.68 -13.35 4.74
CA GLY A 210 19.15 -14.44 5.56
C GLY A 210 18.58 -14.04 6.93
N LYS A 211 19.18 -13.02 7.58
CA LYS A 211 18.70 -12.48 8.87
C LYS A 211 17.27 -11.93 8.81
N ASN A 212 16.81 -11.54 7.63
CA ASN A 212 15.49 -10.97 7.35
C ASN A 212 14.63 -11.92 6.50
N THR A 213 15.10 -13.14 6.23
CA THR A 213 14.41 -14.11 5.36
C THR A 213 13.75 -15.20 6.20
N ILE A 214 12.47 -15.44 5.96
CA ILE A 214 11.74 -16.61 6.45
C ILE A 214 11.60 -17.58 5.28
N VAL A 215 12.18 -18.77 5.40
CA VAL A 215 12.09 -19.81 4.37
C VAL A 215 10.84 -20.65 4.60
N GLN A 216 10.10 -20.94 3.54
CA GLN A 216 8.86 -21.71 3.63
C GLN A 216 9.07 -23.17 3.23
N VAL A 217 8.47 -24.10 3.97
CA VAL A 217 8.36 -25.51 3.60
C VAL A 217 6.88 -25.83 3.41
N ALA A 218 6.51 -26.14 2.17
CA ALA A 218 5.18 -26.58 1.80
C ALA A 218 5.18 -28.06 1.38
N SER A 219 4.01 -28.61 1.08
CA SER A 219 3.80 -30.01 0.70
C SER A 219 4.70 -30.47 -0.46
N GLY A 220 4.85 -29.63 -1.50
CA GLY A 220 5.66 -29.92 -2.69
C GLY A 220 7.18 -29.87 -2.49
N ARG A 221 7.65 -29.26 -1.39
CA ARG A 221 9.08 -29.15 -1.03
C ARG A 221 9.99 -28.62 -2.15
N PHE A 222 9.48 -27.75 -3.02
CA PHE A 222 10.29 -27.18 -4.10
C PHE A 222 11.43 -26.34 -3.52
N GLY A 223 12.65 -26.58 -4.03
CA GLY A 223 13.84 -25.87 -3.58
C GLY A 223 14.26 -26.16 -2.14
N VAL A 224 13.62 -27.10 -1.43
CA VAL A 224 13.96 -27.43 -0.04
C VAL A 224 15.17 -28.37 -0.01
N HIS A 225 16.31 -27.82 0.43
CA HIS A 225 17.54 -28.54 0.69
C HIS A 225 18.23 -27.95 1.93
N LYS A 226 19.32 -28.55 2.39
CA LYS A 226 19.99 -28.16 3.64
C LYS A 226 20.36 -26.67 3.65
N ASP A 227 21.08 -26.22 2.63
CA ASP A 227 21.60 -24.85 2.59
C ASP A 227 20.48 -23.81 2.54
N TYR A 228 19.39 -24.10 1.82
CA TYR A 228 18.15 -23.33 1.87
C TYR A 228 17.56 -23.20 3.29
N LEU A 229 17.47 -24.30 4.03
CA LEU A 229 16.91 -24.27 5.39
C LEU A 229 17.80 -23.50 6.37
N GLU A 230 19.11 -23.52 6.15
CA GLU A 230 20.10 -22.79 6.96
C GLU A 230 20.25 -21.31 6.53
N ALA A 231 19.75 -20.93 5.35
CA ALA A 231 19.86 -19.58 4.82
C ALA A 231 18.90 -18.57 5.47
N GLY A 232 17.80 -19.01 6.08
CA GLY A 232 16.79 -18.14 6.68
C GLY A 232 16.91 -17.97 8.19
N ALA A 233 16.34 -16.88 8.72
CA ALA A 233 16.21 -16.62 10.16
C ALA A 233 15.14 -17.51 10.83
N ALA A 234 14.16 -17.99 10.05
CA ALA A 234 13.15 -18.94 10.51
C ALA A 234 12.61 -19.79 9.37
N ILE A 235 12.00 -20.91 9.73
CA ILE A 235 11.31 -21.82 8.81
C ILE A 235 9.80 -21.74 9.09
N GLU A 236 9.01 -21.43 8.05
CA GLU A 236 7.56 -21.49 8.09
C GLU A 236 7.06 -22.80 7.47
N ILE A 237 6.34 -23.60 8.25
CA ILE A 237 5.68 -24.81 7.75
C ILE A 237 4.28 -24.41 7.27
N LYS A 238 4.08 -24.43 5.95
CA LYS A 238 2.80 -24.05 5.36
C LYS A 238 1.85 -25.25 5.39
N MET A 239 0.77 -25.10 6.17
CA MET A 239 -0.31 -26.08 6.23
C MET A 239 -1.47 -25.77 5.28
N GLY A 240 -1.59 -24.52 4.84
CA GLY A 240 -2.62 -24.07 3.91
C GLY A 240 -2.54 -22.58 3.63
N GLN A 241 -3.39 -22.08 2.73
CA GLN A 241 -3.48 -20.65 2.40
C GLN A 241 -4.93 -20.21 2.26
N GLY A 242 -5.22 -18.96 2.65
CA GLY A 242 -6.58 -18.41 2.62
C GLY A 242 -7.20 -18.33 1.22
N ALA A 243 -6.38 -18.19 0.17
CA ALA A 243 -6.91 -18.10 -1.21
C ALA A 243 -7.48 -19.42 -1.73
N LYS A 244 -7.02 -20.57 -1.21
CA LYS A 244 -7.48 -21.91 -1.60
C LYS A 244 -7.35 -22.90 -0.43
N PRO A 245 -8.21 -22.79 0.60
CA PRO A 245 -8.14 -23.67 1.76
C PRO A 245 -8.35 -25.13 1.34
N GLY A 246 -7.52 -26.04 1.86
CA GLY A 246 -7.59 -27.47 1.55
C GLY A 246 -6.92 -27.90 0.24
N ILE A 247 -6.26 -26.99 -0.49
CA ILE A 247 -5.50 -27.30 -1.72
C ILE A 247 -4.10 -26.69 -1.61
N GLY A 248 -3.08 -27.51 -1.91
CA GLY A 248 -1.67 -27.10 -1.91
C GLY A 248 -1.05 -27.25 -0.54
#